data_AF-A0ABD5BBK2-F1
#
_entry.id   AF-A0ABD5BBK2-F1
#
_cell.length_a   1.000
_cell.length_b   1.000
_cell.length_c   1.000
_cell.angle_alpha   90.00
_cell.angle_beta   90.00
_cell.angle_gamma   90.00
#
_symmetry.space_group_name_H-M   'P 1'
#
loop_
_entity.id
_entity.type
_entity.pdbx_description
1 polymer ?
#
loop_
_entity_poly.entity_id
_entity_poly.type
_entity_poly.pdbx_seq_one_letter_code
_entity_poly.pdbx_strand_id
1 'polypeptide(L)'
;MNIDPVTMQIVSNAIVLLGVVVAIFTIWYNIRTAKKTQTAIFLFESRTDKEYIESLHVLRKVHESGKSFRSYVFPCGGAELTEEEKNEKRKFQYILNFYERVAVSIQNGIYNEDMIKKTSYSTVIDTWNHAEPLIKAIRESISSKTTYQEFEWLANRWKDSPLRETSKRRWYHSS
;
A
#
# COMPACT_ATOMS: atom_id res chain seq x y z
N MET A 1 32.96 -53.80 0.29
CA MET A 1 32.01 -53.52 1.39
C MET A 1 30.61 -53.54 0.78
N ASN A 2 29.85 -54.62 0.97
CA ASN A 2 28.48 -54.70 0.47
C ASN A 2 27.62 -53.83 1.39
N ILE A 3 27.09 -52.73 0.87
CA ILE A 3 26.13 -51.90 1.59
C ILE A 3 24.83 -52.70 1.66
N ASP A 4 24.27 -52.86 2.87
CA ASP A 4 23.06 -53.62 3.07
C ASP A 4 21.86 -52.92 2.37
N PRO A 5 20.90 -53.70 1.86
CA PRO A 5 19.74 -53.14 1.15
C PRO A 5 18.92 -52.14 1.98
N VAL A 6 18.90 -52.27 3.31
CA VAL A 6 18.16 -51.38 4.21
C VAL A 6 18.85 -50.02 4.30
N THR A 7 20.18 -49.98 4.46
CA THR A 7 20.94 -48.72 4.40
C THR A 7 20.77 -48.00 3.06
N MET A 8 20.76 -48.73 1.94
CA MET A 8 20.50 -48.13 0.61
C MET A 8 19.10 -47.49 0.53
N GLN A 9 18.07 -48.11 1.12
CA GLN A 9 16.72 -47.54 1.18
C GLN A 9 16.66 -46.31 2.10
N ILE A 10 17.32 -46.34 3.26
CA ILE A 10 17.38 -45.19 4.18
C ILE A 10 18.04 -43.99 3.48
N VAL A 11 19.17 -44.22 2.80
CA VAL A 11 19.88 -43.17 2.04
C VAL A 11 19.00 -42.61 0.92
N SER A 12 18.30 -43.47 0.17
CA SER A 12 17.39 -43.03 -0.90
C SER A 12 16.26 -42.15 -0.35
N ASN A 13 15.60 -42.59 0.73
CA ASN A 13 14.53 -41.82 1.37
C ASN A 13 15.04 -40.48 1.93
N ALA A 14 16.25 -40.45 2.49
CA ALA A 14 16.88 -39.22 2.97
C ALA A 14 17.15 -38.22 1.83
N ILE A 15 17.59 -38.70 0.66
CA ILE A 15 17.81 -37.86 -0.54
C ILE A 15 16.47 -37.27 -1.02
N VAL A 16 15.41 -38.08 -1.08
CA VAL A 16 14.07 -37.60 -1.49
C VAL A 16 13.56 -36.54 -0.51
N LEU A 17 13.68 -36.78 0.80
CA LEU A 17 13.27 -35.83 1.83
C LEU A 17 14.05 -34.51 1.72
N LEU A 18 15.36 -34.58 1.51
CA LEU A 18 16.18 -33.39 1.28
C LEU A 18 15.71 -32.60 0.04
N GLY A 19 15.41 -33.30 -1.05
CA GLY A 19 14.86 -32.70 -2.27
C GLY A 19 13.55 -31.94 -2.01
N VAL A 20 12.64 -32.54 -1.24
CA VAL A 20 11.37 -31.89 -0.84
C VAL A 20 11.61 -30.65 0.01
N VAL A 21 12.53 -30.72 0.99
CA VAL A 21 12.88 -29.58 1.84
C VAL A 21 13.46 -28.43 1.02
N VAL A 22 14.40 -28.71 0.12
CA VAL A 22 14.98 -27.70 -0.79
C VAL A 22 13.88 -27.08 -1.66
N ALA A 23 12.98 -27.88 -2.23
CA ALA A 23 11.89 -27.37 -3.06
C ALA A 23 10.96 -26.41 -2.28
N ILE A 24 10.59 -26.74 -1.04
CA ILE A 24 9.79 -25.88 -0.16
C ILE A 24 10.51 -24.55 0.08
N PHE A 25 11.81 -24.59 0.41
CA PHE A 25 12.62 -23.39 0.61
C PHE A 25 12.70 -22.52 -0.66
N THR A 26 12.91 -23.14 -1.82
CA THR A 26 12.96 -22.45 -3.10
C THR A 26 11.64 -21.78 -3.44
N ILE A 27 10.50 -22.46 -3.25
CA ILE A 27 9.17 -21.89 -3.48
C ILE A 27 8.95 -20.66 -2.58
N TRP A 28 9.28 -20.78 -1.29
CA TRP A 28 9.14 -19.67 -0.36
C TRP A 28 10.03 -18.47 -0.73
N TYR A 29 11.28 -18.73 -1.11
CA TYR A 29 12.21 -17.69 -1.56
C TYR A 29 11.72 -17.01 -2.85
N ASN A 30 11.19 -17.78 -3.80
CA ASN A 30 10.64 -17.27 -5.05
C ASN A 30 9.42 -16.39 -4.82
N ILE A 31 8.49 -16.79 -3.94
CA ILE A 31 7.32 -15.95 -3.56
C ILE A 31 7.79 -14.63 -2.95
N ARG A 32 8.76 -14.67 -2.02
CA ARG A 32 9.31 -13.47 -1.39
C ARG A 32 10.00 -12.55 -2.41
N THR A 33 10.73 -13.13 -3.36
CA THR A 33 11.41 -12.38 -4.42
C THR A 33 10.40 -11.74 -5.38
N ALA A 34 9.42 -12.50 -5.85
CA ALA A 34 8.35 -12.01 -6.72
C ALA A 34 7.60 -10.83 -6.08
N LYS A 35 7.24 -10.94 -4.80
CA LYS A 35 6.61 -9.87 -4.02
C LYS A 35 7.44 -8.59 -4.01
N LYS A 36 8.75 -8.69 -3.75
CA LYS A 36 9.66 -7.53 -3.77
C LYS A 36 9.79 -6.92 -5.16
N THR A 37 9.90 -7.75 -6.20
CA THR A 37 9.98 -7.31 -7.60
C THR A 37 8.72 -6.56 -8.02
N GLN A 38 7.53 -7.11 -7.75
CA GLN A 38 6.25 -6.44 -8.05
C GLN A 38 6.12 -5.11 -7.32
N THR A 39 6.58 -5.06 -6.05
CA THR A 39 6.57 -3.82 -5.28
C THR A 39 7.53 -2.78 -5.85
N ALA A 40 8.72 -3.19 -6.30
CA ALA A 40 9.68 -2.30 -6.91
C ALA A 40 9.17 -1.71 -8.24
N ILE A 41 8.53 -2.54 -9.07
CA ILE A 41 7.87 -2.09 -10.31
C ILE A 41 6.78 -1.08 -9.98
N PHE A 42 5.88 -1.40 -9.04
CA PHE A 42 4.83 -0.49 -8.60
C PHE A 42 5.39 0.87 -8.11
N LEU A 43 6.44 0.85 -7.27
CA LEU A 43 7.07 2.07 -6.78
C LEU A 43 7.70 2.89 -7.91
N PHE A 44 8.27 2.24 -8.92
CA PHE A 44 8.81 2.91 -10.09
C PHE A 44 7.70 3.52 -10.96
N GLU A 45 6.66 2.74 -11.26
CA GLU A 45 5.52 3.18 -12.08
C GLU A 45 4.78 4.35 -11.42
N SER A 46 4.51 4.26 -10.12
CA SER A 46 3.86 5.34 -9.35
C SER A 46 4.67 6.64 -9.36
N ARG A 47 6.01 6.57 -9.46
CA ARG A 47 6.86 7.75 -9.58
C ARG A 47 6.77 8.39 -10.97
N THR A 48 6.44 7.62 -12.01
CA THR A 48 6.29 8.13 -13.38
C THR A 48 4.85 8.52 -13.71
N ASP A 49 3.90 8.16 -12.84
CA ASP A 49 2.49 8.49 -12.98
C ASP A 49 2.25 9.98 -12.73
N LYS A 50 2.05 10.73 -13.82
CA LYS A 50 1.76 12.17 -13.77
C LYS A 50 0.43 12.45 -13.07
N GLU A 51 -0.57 11.61 -13.27
CA GLU A 51 -1.89 11.78 -12.65
C GLU A 51 -1.78 11.64 -11.13
N TYR A 52 -0.98 10.68 -10.65
CA TYR A 52 -0.68 10.53 -9.22
C TYR A 52 0.02 11.77 -8.63
N ILE A 53 1.10 12.23 -9.28
CA ILE A 53 1.86 13.39 -8.82
C ILE A 53 0.99 14.66 -8.81
N GLU A 54 0.27 14.92 -9.90
CA GLU A 54 -0.63 16.07 -9.99
C GLU A 54 -1.74 16.00 -8.96
N SER A 55 -2.32 14.82 -8.73
CA SER A 55 -3.39 14.66 -7.73
C SER A 55 -2.91 14.93 -6.31
N LEU A 56 -1.69 14.52 -5.96
CA LEU A 56 -1.06 14.89 -4.69
C LEU A 56 -0.84 16.40 -4.57
N HIS A 57 -0.36 17.05 -5.63
CA HIS A 57 -0.18 18.50 -5.65
C HIS A 57 -1.51 19.24 -5.49
N VAL A 58 -2.56 18.82 -6.19
CA VAL A 58 -3.89 19.43 -6.11
C VAL A 58 -4.49 19.25 -4.72
N LEU A 59 -4.39 18.06 -4.13
CA LEU A 59 -4.83 17.80 -2.75
C LEU A 59 -4.16 18.74 -1.76
N ARG A 60 -2.83 18.87 -1.85
CA ARG A 60 -2.06 19.76 -0.99
C ARG A 60 -2.42 21.23 -1.22
N LYS A 61 -2.50 21.68 -2.47
CA LYS A 61 -2.86 23.05 -2.83
C LYS A 61 -4.22 23.45 -2.27
N VAL A 62 -5.22 22.57 -2.39
CA VAL A 62 -6.58 22.83 -1.88
C VAL A 62 -6.58 22.84 -0.36
N HIS A 63 -5.85 21.93 0.30
CA HIS A 63 -5.69 21.97 1.75
C HIS A 63 -5.07 23.29 2.23
N GLU A 64 -3.96 23.72 1.59
CA GLU A 64 -3.25 24.97 1.93
C GLU A 64 -4.08 26.22 1.65
N SER A 65 -5.05 26.16 0.71
CA SER A 65 -5.98 27.26 0.46
C SER A 65 -6.99 27.50 1.59
N GLY A 66 -7.13 26.56 2.53
CA GLY A 66 -8.13 26.59 3.60
C GLY A 66 -9.55 26.27 3.13
N LYS A 67 -9.73 25.96 1.84
CA LYS A 67 -11.03 25.55 1.28
C LYS A 67 -11.48 24.23 1.89
N SER A 68 -12.74 24.18 2.32
CA SER A 68 -13.31 22.97 2.90
C SER A 68 -13.45 21.87 1.85
N PHE A 69 -12.79 20.72 2.07
CA PHE A 69 -12.98 19.54 1.23
C PHE A 69 -14.43 19.06 1.16
N ARG A 70 -15.24 19.35 2.18
CA ARG A 70 -16.66 19.00 2.21
C ARG A 70 -17.46 19.73 1.12
N SER A 71 -17.02 20.92 0.67
CA SER A 71 -17.74 21.69 -0.36
C SER A 71 -17.72 21.02 -1.74
N TYR A 72 -16.78 20.10 -2.01
CA TYR A 72 -16.74 19.30 -3.24
C TYR A 72 -17.84 18.21 -3.30
N VAL A 73 -18.50 17.94 -2.18
CA VAL A 73 -19.61 16.98 -2.06
C VAL A 73 -20.91 17.72 -1.78
N PHE A 74 -20.87 18.69 -0.87
CA PHE A 74 -22.01 19.52 -0.48
C PHE A 74 -21.70 20.99 -0.73
N PRO A 75 -21.89 21.50 -1.97
CA PRO A 75 -21.63 22.89 -2.28
C PRO A 75 -22.51 23.84 -1.46
N CYS A 76 -21.94 24.96 -1.00
CA CYS A 76 -22.68 25.97 -0.26
C CYS A 76 -23.77 26.58 -1.13
N GLY A 77 -24.99 26.73 -0.58
CA GLY A 77 -26.10 27.39 -1.27
C GLY A 77 -26.67 26.61 -2.47
N GLY A 78 -26.33 25.33 -2.63
CA GLY A 78 -26.83 24.50 -3.74
C GLY A 78 -26.22 24.86 -5.10
N ALA A 79 -25.14 25.64 -5.13
CA ALA A 79 -24.42 25.98 -6.35
C ALA A 79 -23.80 24.73 -7.00
N GLU A 80 -23.74 24.70 -8.32
CA GLU A 80 -22.94 23.69 -9.01
C GLU A 80 -21.43 23.97 -8.84
N LEU A 81 -20.63 22.91 -8.83
CA LEU A 81 -19.18 23.04 -8.84
C LEU A 81 -18.71 23.71 -10.14
N THR A 82 -17.70 24.57 -10.04
CA THR A 82 -17.03 25.11 -11.23
C THR A 82 -16.28 24.01 -11.99
N GLU A 83 -15.88 24.26 -13.24
CA GLU A 83 -15.09 23.29 -14.01
C GLU A 83 -13.75 22.98 -13.35
N GLU A 84 -13.12 23.97 -12.72
CA GLU A 84 -11.91 23.79 -11.92
C GLU A 84 -12.18 22.86 -10.73
N GLU A 85 -13.26 23.08 -9.99
CA GLU A 85 -13.62 22.25 -8.84
C GLU A 85 -13.98 20.82 -9.23
N LYS A 86 -14.65 20.64 -10.38
CA LYS A 86 -14.92 19.32 -10.97
C LYS A 86 -13.61 18.62 -11.31
N ASN A 87 -12.63 19.33 -11.85
CA ASN A 87 -11.32 18.77 -12.16
C ASN A 87 -10.55 18.39 -10.89
N GLU A 88 -10.53 19.27 -9.88
CA GLU A 88 -9.94 18.99 -8.56
C GLU A 88 -10.58 17.76 -7.91
N LYS A 89 -11.92 17.65 -7.97
CA LYS A 89 -12.66 16.49 -7.48
C LYS A 89 -12.24 15.19 -8.17
N ARG A 90 -12.01 15.20 -9.48
CA ARG A 90 -11.51 14.03 -10.23
C ARG A 90 -10.11 13.62 -9.74
N LYS A 91 -9.23 14.60 -9.50
CA LYS A 91 -7.89 14.35 -8.96
C LYS A 91 -7.95 13.78 -7.52
N PHE A 92 -8.87 14.27 -6.68
CA PHE A 92 -9.08 13.66 -5.36
C PHE A 92 -9.57 12.22 -5.47
N GLN A 93 -10.54 11.95 -6.35
CA GLN A 93 -11.02 10.59 -6.56
C GLN A 93 -9.89 9.67 -7.05
N TYR A 94 -8.99 10.16 -7.91
CA TYR A 94 -7.84 9.41 -8.37
C TYR A 94 -6.92 8.99 -7.22
N ILE A 95 -6.50 9.94 -6.37
CA ILE A 95 -5.56 9.64 -5.27
C ILE A 95 -6.18 8.75 -4.19
N LEU A 96 -7.47 8.93 -3.91
CA LEU A 96 -8.21 8.06 -2.98
C LEU A 96 -8.31 6.63 -3.52
N ASN A 97 -8.70 6.48 -4.79
CA ASN A 97 -8.75 5.16 -5.45
C ASN A 97 -7.35 4.52 -5.54
N PHE A 98 -6.30 5.32 -5.74
CA PHE A 98 -4.92 4.85 -5.76
C PHE A 98 -4.55 4.20 -4.42
N TYR A 99 -4.75 4.90 -3.31
CA TYR A 99 -4.38 4.35 -2.01
C TYR A 99 -5.31 3.23 -1.54
N GLU A 100 -6.57 3.20 -1.97
CA GLU A 100 -7.46 2.05 -1.77
C GLU A 100 -6.87 0.79 -2.41
N ARG A 101 -6.43 0.87 -3.68
CA ARG A 101 -5.77 -0.26 -4.35
C ARG A 101 -4.46 -0.67 -3.67
N VAL A 102 -3.67 0.31 -3.21
CA VAL A 102 -2.43 0.01 -2.47
C VAL A 102 -2.74 -0.76 -1.19
N ALA A 103 -3.75 -0.34 -0.43
CA ALA A 103 -4.19 -1.02 0.78
C ALA A 103 -4.62 -2.46 0.51
N VAL A 104 -5.49 -2.66 -0.50
CA VAL A 104 -5.95 -3.99 -0.91
C VAL A 104 -4.77 -4.89 -1.32
N SER A 105 -3.83 -4.38 -2.11
CA SER A 105 -2.65 -5.15 -2.54
C SER A 105 -1.72 -5.52 -1.39
N ILE A 106 -1.63 -4.68 -0.35
CA ILE A 106 -0.88 -4.98 0.87
C ILE A 106 -1.59 -6.08 1.68
N GLN A 107 -2.90 -5.95 1.90
CA GLN A 107 -3.70 -6.92 2.65
C GLN A 107 -3.68 -8.30 2.01
N ASN A 108 -3.73 -8.37 0.69
CA ASN A 108 -3.66 -9.62 -0.07
C ASN A 108 -2.22 -10.14 -0.24
N GLY A 109 -1.23 -9.50 0.39
CA GLY A 109 0.15 -9.96 0.37
C GLY A 109 0.86 -9.83 -0.97
N ILE A 110 0.29 -9.12 -1.95
CA ILE A 110 0.85 -8.87 -3.28
C ILE A 110 2.06 -7.94 -3.17
N TYR A 111 1.94 -6.87 -2.36
CA TYR A 111 3.01 -5.92 -2.15
C TYR A 111 3.73 -6.09 -0.81
N ASN A 112 5.03 -5.82 -0.83
CA ASN A 112 5.87 -5.71 0.34
C ASN A 112 5.56 -4.40 1.08
N GLU A 113 4.73 -4.49 2.12
CA GLU A 113 4.33 -3.35 2.95
C GLU A 113 5.54 -2.55 3.46
N ASP A 114 6.61 -3.21 3.91
CA ASP A 114 7.80 -2.55 4.45
C ASP A 114 8.50 -1.68 3.40
N MET A 115 8.60 -2.14 2.15
CA MET A 115 9.15 -1.33 1.05
C MET A 115 8.31 -0.10 0.78
N ILE A 116 6.99 -0.25 0.65
CA ILE A 116 6.09 0.88 0.36
C ILE A 116 6.10 1.87 1.52
N LYS A 117 6.01 1.37 2.76
CA LYS A 117 6.01 2.20 3.96
C LYS A 117 7.30 3.01 4.08
N LYS A 118 8.46 2.40 3.84
CA LYS A 118 9.74 3.13 3.86
C LYS A 118 9.82 4.25 2.82
N THR A 119 9.19 4.08 1.67
CA THR A 119 9.22 5.07 0.58
C THR A 119 8.15 6.15 0.70
N SER A 120 6.97 5.80 1.21
CA SER A 120 5.76 6.64 1.06
C SER A 120 5.02 6.91 2.37
N TYR A 121 5.59 6.59 3.54
CA TYR A 121 4.93 6.78 4.85
C TYR A 121 4.31 8.17 4.99
N SER A 122 5.12 9.23 4.89
CA SER A 122 4.65 10.60 5.09
C SER A 122 3.58 10.96 4.07
N THR A 123 3.78 10.64 2.79
CA THR A 123 2.82 10.94 1.73
C THR A 123 1.47 10.27 1.99
N VAL A 124 1.44 9.00 2.40
CA VAL A 124 0.20 8.26 2.71
C VAL A 124 -0.51 8.89 3.90
N ILE A 125 0.23 9.17 4.99
CA ILE A 125 -0.35 9.75 6.21
C ILE A 125 -0.85 11.17 5.97
N ASP A 126 -0.09 12.02 5.29
CA ASP A 126 -0.47 13.39 4.97
C ASP A 126 -1.69 13.41 4.04
N THR A 127 -1.71 12.55 3.01
CA THR A 127 -2.86 12.41 2.11
C THR A 127 -4.11 12.01 2.90
N TRP A 128 -4.01 11.02 3.78
CA TRP A 128 -5.13 10.63 4.63
C TRP A 128 -5.62 11.80 5.48
N ASN A 129 -4.71 12.48 6.19
CA ASN A 129 -5.07 13.58 7.09
C ASN A 129 -5.77 14.73 6.33
N HIS A 130 -5.33 15.05 5.11
CA HIS A 130 -5.97 16.07 4.28
C HIS A 130 -7.32 15.61 3.70
N ALA A 131 -7.42 14.34 3.28
CA ALA A 131 -8.58 13.82 2.57
C ALA A 131 -9.66 13.21 3.49
N GLU A 132 -9.38 12.98 4.77
CA GLU A 132 -10.34 12.42 5.73
C GLU A 132 -11.69 13.20 5.77
N PRO A 133 -11.73 14.55 5.77
CA PRO A 133 -12.99 15.29 5.70
C PRO A 133 -13.76 15.04 4.39
N LEU A 134 -13.04 14.87 3.27
CA LEU A 134 -13.65 14.53 1.98
C LEU A 134 -14.28 13.14 2.01
N ILE A 135 -13.54 12.14 2.52
CA ILE A 135 -14.01 10.75 2.61
C ILE A 135 -15.28 10.68 3.48
N LYS A 136 -15.28 11.34 4.64
CA LYS A 136 -16.45 11.42 5.53
C LYS A 136 -17.66 12.04 4.81
N ALA A 137 -17.45 13.13 4.06
CA ALA A 137 -18.51 13.77 3.28
C ALA A 137 -19.05 12.86 2.16
N ILE A 138 -18.17 12.15 1.43
CA ILE A 138 -18.58 11.18 0.41
C ILE A 138 -19.43 10.09 1.04
N ARG A 139 -18.95 9.45 2.12
CA ARG A 139 -19.67 8.40 2.85
C ARG A 139 -21.08 8.83 3.26
N GLU A 140 -21.21 10.05 3.77
CA GLU A 140 -22.51 10.64 4.10
C GLU A 140 -23.41 10.81 2.87
N SER A 141 -22.88 11.37 1.77
CA SER A 141 -23.65 11.64 0.56
C SER A 141 -24.23 10.39 -0.11
N ILE A 142 -23.53 9.26 -0.03
CA ILE A 142 -23.96 7.99 -0.64
C ILE A 142 -24.43 6.97 0.41
N SER A 143 -24.56 7.37 1.68
CA SER A 143 -24.93 6.49 2.80
C SER A 143 -24.09 5.20 2.89
N SER A 144 -22.80 5.29 2.58
CA SER A 144 -21.86 4.16 2.57
C SER A 144 -20.88 4.26 3.71
N LYS A 145 -20.72 3.20 4.50
CA LYS A 145 -19.68 3.11 5.54
C LYS A 145 -18.37 2.56 5.01
N THR A 146 -18.39 1.86 3.88
CA THR A 146 -17.26 1.06 3.38
C THR A 146 -16.42 1.79 2.33
N THR A 147 -16.90 2.91 1.80
CA THR A 147 -16.17 3.67 0.78
C THR A 147 -14.85 4.19 1.33
N TYR A 148 -13.74 3.80 0.70
CA TYR A 148 -12.37 4.10 1.14
C TYR A 148 -11.97 3.50 2.50
N GLN A 149 -12.62 2.40 2.91
CA GLN A 149 -12.29 1.74 4.18
C GLN A 149 -10.89 1.11 4.17
N GLU A 150 -10.40 0.66 3.01
CA GLU A 150 -9.10 -0.01 2.96
C GLU A 150 -7.97 1.02 3.09
N PHE A 151 -8.14 2.20 2.49
CA PHE A 151 -7.23 3.32 2.72
C PHE A 151 -7.26 3.78 4.18
N GLU A 152 -8.43 3.84 4.82
CA GLU A 152 -8.56 4.12 6.26
C GLU A 152 -7.80 3.08 7.11
N TRP A 153 -7.99 1.79 6.80
CA TRP A 153 -7.25 0.70 7.45
C TRP A 153 -5.74 0.89 7.32
N LEU A 154 -5.26 1.22 6.11
CA LEU A 154 -3.84 1.42 5.84
C LEU A 154 -3.28 2.59 6.66
N ALA A 155 -3.99 3.73 6.65
CA ALA A 155 -3.59 4.92 7.39
C ALA A 155 -3.55 4.65 8.90
N ASN A 156 -4.58 4.02 9.47
CA ASN A 156 -4.63 3.68 10.89
C ASN A 156 -3.51 2.72 11.29
N ARG A 157 -3.34 1.63 10.52
CA ARG A 157 -2.25 0.67 10.75
C ARG A 157 -0.86 1.32 10.72
N TRP A 158 -0.67 2.32 9.86
CA TRP A 158 0.60 3.03 9.78
C TRP A 158 0.77 4.07 10.88
N LYS A 159 -0.30 4.74 11.32
CA LYS A 159 -0.30 5.61 12.51
C LYS A 159 0.02 4.83 13.79
N ASP A 160 -0.53 3.62 13.95
CA ASP A 160 -0.30 2.76 15.11
C ASP A 160 1.12 2.16 15.13
N SER A 161 1.75 2.05 13.96
CA SER A 161 3.11 1.52 13.81
C SER A 161 3.94 2.51 12.98
N PRO A 162 4.33 3.66 13.53
CA PRO A 162 5.00 4.70 12.75
C PRO A 162 6.37 4.23 12.22
N LEU A 163 6.82 4.88 11.15
CA LEU A 163 8.13 4.60 10.58
C LEU A 163 9.23 4.90 11.60
N ARG A 164 9.98 3.88 12.02
CA ARG A 164 11.08 4.03 13.00
C ARG A 164 12.21 4.89 12.43
N GLU A 165 12.77 5.80 13.23
CA GLU A 165 13.98 6.55 12.86
C GLU A 165 15.14 5.63 12.47
N THR A 166 15.85 5.96 11.40
CA THR A 166 16.97 5.16 10.88
C THR A 166 18.10 4.98 11.91
N SER A 167 18.34 5.98 12.76
CA SER A 167 19.32 5.93 13.85
C SER A 167 19.04 4.81 14.86
N LYS A 168 17.77 4.45 15.06
CA LYS A 168 17.33 3.38 15.97
C LYS A 168 17.26 1.99 15.30
N ARG A 169 17.59 1.88 14.00
CA ARG A 169 17.54 0.60 13.24
C ARG A 169 18.86 -0.17 13.21
N ARG A 170 19.96 0.40 13.73
CA ARG A 170 21.34 -0.07 13.50
C ARG A 170 21.73 -1.38 14.23
N TRP A 171 20.79 -2.09 14.85
CA TRP A 171 21.06 -3.29 15.67
C TRP A 171 20.28 -4.55 15.23
N TYR A 172 19.87 -4.69 13.96
CA TYR A 172 19.19 -5.90 13.48
C TYR A 172 19.58 -6.34 12.05
N HIS A 173 20.84 -6.10 11.68
CA HIS A 173 21.48 -6.82 10.57
C HIS A 173 22.82 -7.34 11.05
N SER A 174 22.77 -8.32 11.93
CA SER A 174 23.83 -9.27 12.21
C SER A 174 23.14 -10.61 12.41
N SER A 175 23.70 -11.65 11.76
CA SER A 175 23.16 -13.01 11.56
C SER A 175 22.33 -13.19 10.28
#